data_AF-A0A926U7Q2-F1
#
_entry.id   AF-A0A926U7Q2-F1
#
_cell.length_a   1.000
_cell.length_b   1.000
_cell.length_c   1.000
_cell.angle_alpha   90.00
_cell.angle_beta   90.00
_cell.angle_gamma   90.00
#
_symmetry.space_group_name_H-M   'P 1'
#
loop_
_entity.id
_entity.type
_entity.pdbx_description
1 polymer ?
#
loop_
_entity_poly.entity_id
_entity_poly.type
_entity_poly.pdbx_seq_one_letter_code
_entity_poly.pdbx_strand_id
1 'polypeptide(L)'
;MANQLTERASQVNELAAYGLSEAQIALQLGISRQRINQLKQRYGIKIKPAESQVEAEAKRLIPEIRRLMESGLSQPKVRDKLNISWGVLKKAIEIGNIKPLRHSEDLAGKTFGLWTVLKFHGCTPYGGEYEWLCRCGGCGEEKPVRRANLTRGLSTRCKKCAAKARGGTKVRRVDTGEEFVSIEAAARQVGISRATLYRRICDGKTIVGTRWEVF
;
A
#
# COMPACT_ATOMS: atom_id res chain seq x y z
N MET A 1 -32.19 24.43 51.01
CA MET A 1 -30.94 23.91 50.38
C MET A 1 -31.19 22.88 49.28
N ALA A 2 -32.12 21.92 49.41
CA ALA A 2 -32.40 20.92 48.36
C ALA A 2 -32.90 21.53 47.03
N ASN A 3 -33.70 22.60 47.09
CA ASN A 3 -34.30 23.21 45.90
C ASN A 3 -33.26 23.85 44.94
N GLN A 4 -32.29 24.58 45.49
CA GLN A 4 -31.18 25.18 44.71
C GLN A 4 -30.25 24.13 44.07
N LEU A 5 -30.09 22.96 44.71
CA LEU A 5 -29.29 21.86 44.20
C LEU A 5 -29.95 21.21 42.97
N THR A 6 -31.26 20.99 43.05
CA THR A 6 -32.05 20.45 41.94
C THR A 6 -32.13 21.44 40.77
N GLU A 7 -32.32 22.73 41.05
CA GLU A 7 -32.31 23.78 40.03
C GLU A 7 -30.99 23.85 39.26
N ARG A 8 -29.85 23.79 39.98
CA ARG A 8 -28.51 23.75 39.34
C ARG A 8 -28.31 22.48 38.51
N ALA A 9 -28.85 21.34 38.94
CA ALA A 9 -28.79 20.10 38.16
C ALA A 9 -29.60 20.21 36.86
N SER A 10 -30.80 20.81 36.90
CA SER A 10 -31.62 21.06 35.72
C SER A 10 -30.92 21.98 34.71
N GLN A 11 -30.32 23.08 35.18
CA GLN A 11 -29.54 23.99 34.34
C GLN A 11 -28.35 23.31 33.65
N VAL A 12 -27.61 22.47 34.39
CA VAL A 12 -26.50 21.70 33.82
C VAL A 12 -27.00 20.71 32.75
N ASN A 13 -28.12 20.05 32.98
CA ASN A 13 -28.70 19.10 32.04
C ASN A 13 -29.20 19.78 30.76
N GLU A 14 -29.83 20.95 30.90
CA GLU A 14 -30.28 21.78 29.78
C GLU A 14 -29.11 22.23 28.90
N LEU A 15 -28.05 22.80 29.50
CA LEU A 15 -26.87 23.22 28.76
C LEU A 15 -26.12 22.03 28.12
N ALA A 16 -26.10 20.87 28.78
CA ALA A 16 -25.57 19.64 28.20
C ALA A 16 -26.39 19.15 27.00
N ALA A 17 -27.71 19.31 27.02
CA ALA A 17 -28.59 19.00 25.90
C ALA A 17 -28.33 19.91 24.68
N TYR A 18 -27.96 21.17 24.92
CA TYR A 18 -27.46 22.09 23.89
C TYR A 18 -26.06 21.74 23.36
N GLY A 19 -25.42 20.68 23.87
CA GLY A 19 -24.14 20.18 23.39
C GLY A 19 -22.92 20.91 23.98
N LEU A 20 -23.10 21.73 25.02
CA LEU A 20 -21.98 22.38 25.69
C LEU A 20 -21.17 21.36 26.49
N SER A 21 -19.85 21.55 26.48
CA SER A 21 -18.93 20.78 27.30
C SER A 21 -18.97 21.19 28.77
N GLU A 22 -18.49 20.31 29.65
CA GLU A 22 -18.38 20.58 31.09
C GLU A 22 -17.62 21.89 31.40
N ALA A 23 -16.60 22.22 30.59
CA ALA A 23 -15.84 23.46 30.74
C ALA A 23 -16.66 24.71 30.37
N GLN A 24 -17.46 24.65 29.30
CA GLN A 24 -18.34 25.74 28.89
C GLN A 24 -19.48 25.93 29.90
N ILE A 25 -20.07 24.82 30.38
CA ILE A 25 -21.11 24.85 31.41
C ILE A 25 -20.57 25.43 32.72
N ALA A 26 -19.36 25.06 33.14
CA ALA A 26 -18.69 25.61 34.32
C ALA A 26 -18.56 27.13 34.24
N LEU A 27 -18.10 27.61 33.09
CA LEU A 27 -17.92 29.03 32.83
C LEU A 27 -19.26 29.79 32.81
N GLN A 28 -20.26 29.25 32.10
CA GLN A 28 -21.56 29.90 31.92
C GLN A 28 -22.38 29.97 33.20
N LEU A 29 -22.33 28.92 34.04
CA LEU A 29 -23.06 28.88 35.31
C LEU A 29 -22.29 29.47 36.49
N GLY A 30 -21.01 29.84 36.29
CA GLY A 30 -20.13 30.37 37.33
C GLY A 30 -19.82 29.35 38.44
N ILE A 31 -19.72 28.07 38.11
CA ILE A 31 -19.50 26.98 39.08
C ILE A 31 -18.24 26.17 38.73
N SER A 32 -17.59 25.57 39.74
CA SER A 32 -16.38 24.79 39.52
C SER A 32 -16.65 23.49 38.74
N ARG A 33 -15.64 23.01 37.99
CA ARG A 33 -15.70 21.70 37.31
C ARG A 33 -15.96 20.55 38.29
N GLN A 34 -15.42 20.64 39.50
CA GLN A 34 -15.68 19.66 40.57
C GLN A 34 -17.16 19.67 40.97
N ARG A 35 -17.80 20.84 41.03
CA ARG A 35 -19.23 20.96 41.34
C ARG A 35 -20.10 20.37 40.23
N ILE A 36 -19.74 20.57 38.97
CA ILE A 36 -20.42 19.93 37.84
C ILE A 36 -20.30 18.42 37.93
N ASN A 37 -19.11 17.88 38.22
CA ASN A 37 -18.91 16.44 38.37
C ASN A 37 -19.77 15.87 39.52
N GLN A 38 -19.87 16.56 40.66
CA GLN A 38 -20.76 16.16 41.75
C GLN A 38 -22.24 16.12 41.32
N LEU A 39 -22.72 17.15 40.61
CA LEU A 39 -24.10 17.19 40.08
C LEU A 39 -24.33 16.08 39.05
N LYS A 40 -23.36 15.84 38.18
CA LYS A 40 -23.37 14.79 37.16
C LYS A 40 -23.54 13.41 37.79
N GLN A 41 -22.72 13.09 38.80
CA GLN A 41 -22.76 11.80 39.50
C GLN A 41 -24.07 11.64 40.30
N ARG A 42 -24.51 12.70 40.99
CA ARG A 42 -25.68 12.64 41.86
C ARG A 42 -27.01 12.52 41.10
N TYR A 43 -27.12 13.17 39.95
CA TYR A 43 -28.37 13.25 39.17
C TYR A 43 -28.31 12.48 37.84
N GLY A 44 -27.23 11.74 37.58
CA GLY A 44 -27.09 10.91 36.37
C GLY A 44 -27.04 11.70 35.06
N ILE A 45 -26.61 12.96 35.10
CA ILE A 45 -26.57 13.85 33.93
C ILE A 45 -25.51 13.32 32.94
N LYS A 46 -25.84 13.30 31.64
CA LYS A 46 -24.90 12.86 30.60
C LYS A 46 -24.42 14.06 29.80
N ILE A 47 -23.15 14.44 30.01
CA ILE A 47 -22.50 15.52 29.27
C ILE A 47 -21.49 14.89 28.31
N LYS A 48 -21.60 15.19 27.02
CA LYS A 48 -20.61 14.73 26.04
C LYS A 48 -19.29 15.48 26.30
N PRO A 49 -18.14 14.78 26.28
CA PRO A 49 -16.85 15.46 26.41
C PRO A 49 -16.68 16.46 25.27
N ALA A 50 -16.00 17.58 25.56
CA ALA A 50 -15.61 18.53 24.51
C ALA A 50 -14.82 17.80 23.43
N GLU A 51 -15.11 18.10 22.16
CA GLU A 51 -14.26 17.62 21.08
C GLU A 51 -12.84 18.17 21.27
N SER A 52 -11.86 17.27 21.35
CA SER A 52 -10.46 17.68 21.46
C SER A 52 -9.99 18.34 20.16
N GLN A 53 -9.00 19.25 20.25
CA GLN A 53 -8.38 19.84 19.05
C GLN A 53 -7.89 18.77 18.06
N VAL A 54 -7.37 17.66 18.58
CA VAL A 54 -6.93 16.49 17.80
C VAL A 54 -8.08 15.83 17.04
N GLU A 55 -9.25 15.71 17.67
CA GLU A 55 -10.43 15.09 17.06
C GLU A 55 -11.05 15.97 15.97
N ALA A 56 -11.14 17.28 16.21
CA ALA A 56 -11.62 18.24 15.22
C ALA A 56 -10.69 18.28 14.00
N GLU A 57 -9.37 18.34 14.22
CA GLU A 57 -8.37 18.29 13.15
C GLU A 57 -8.43 16.96 12.39
N ALA A 58 -8.54 15.84 13.10
CA ALA A 58 -8.68 14.52 12.50
C ALA A 58 -9.89 14.45 11.58
N LYS A 59 -11.08 14.88 12.03
CA LYS A 59 -12.32 14.87 11.22
C LYS A 59 -12.18 15.68 9.94
N ARG A 60 -11.57 16.86 10.02
CA ARG A 60 -11.30 17.71 8.86
C ARG A 60 -10.40 17.03 7.82
N LEU A 61 -9.41 16.25 8.27
CA LEU A 61 -8.41 15.62 7.41
C LEU A 61 -8.82 14.25 6.85
N ILE A 62 -9.92 13.64 7.33
CA ILE A 62 -10.38 12.31 6.88
C ILE A 62 -10.43 12.16 5.35
N PRO A 63 -11.01 13.09 4.57
CA PRO A 63 -11.11 12.92 3.11
C PRO A 63 -9.74 12.85 2.44
N GLU A 64 -8.81 13.70 2.88
CA GLU A 64 -7.46 13.76 2.33
C GLU A 64 -6.61 12.56 2.77
N ILE A 65 -6.71 12.16 4.04
CA ILE A 65 -6.04 10.96 4.56
C ILE A 65 -6.52 9.73 3.80
N ARG A 66 -7.84 9.59 3.56
CA ARG A 66 -8.42 8.50 2.78
C ARG A 66 -7.84 8.49 1.37
N ARG A 67 -7.86 9.64 0.67
CA ARG A 67 -7.31 9.78 -0.69
C ARG A 67 -5.84 9.37 -0.75
N LEU A 68 -5.02 9.81 0.21
CA LEU A 68 -3.60 9.47 0.25
C LEU A 68 -3.38 7.98 0.53
N MET A 69 -4.14 7.37 1.45
CA MET A 69 -4.04 5.93 1.72
C MET A 69 -4.51 5.08 0.54
N GLU A 70 -5.59 5.48 -0.14
CA GLU A 70 -6.09 4.83 -1.37
C GLU A 70 -5.09 4.95 -2.52
N SER A 71 -4.33 6.05 -2.58
CA SER A 71 -3.22 6.20 -3.54
C SER A 71 -2.01 5.29 -3.22
N GLY A 72 -2.07 4.55 -2.11
CA GLY A 72 -1.07 3.56 -1.72
C GLY A 72 0.03 4.09 -0.81
N LEU A 73 -0.17 5.25 -0.17
CA LEU A 73 0.77 5.76 0.83
C LEU A 73 0.54 5.07 2.18
N SER A 74 1.64 4.73 2.86
CA SER A 74 1.60 4.21 4.22
C SER A 74 1.38 5.31 5.26
N GLN A 75 0.95 4.92 6.45
CA GLN A 75 0.68 5.87 7.55
C GLN A 75 1.84 6.85 7.82
N PRO A 76 3.13 6.43 7.92
CA PRO A 76 4.22 7.38 8.09
C PRO A 76 4.31 8.39 6.94
N LYS A 77 4.19 7.92 5.69
CA LYS A 77 4.23 8.82 4.52
C LYS A 77 3.06 9.79 4.49
N VAL A 78 1.86 9.35 4.89
CA VAL A 78 0.68 10.22 5.01
C VAL A 78 0.91 11.27 6.10
N ARG A 79 1.39 10.85 7.27
CA ARG A 79 1.73 11.75 8.38
C ARG A 79 2.72 12.82 7.94
N ASP A 80 3.81 12.42 7.31
CA ASP A 80 4.89 13.31 6.89
C ASP A 80 4.41 14.25 5.77
N LYS A 81 3.60 13.74 4.84
CA LYS A 81 3.03 14.53 3.73
C LYS A 81 2.01 15.56 4.17
N LEU A 82 1.21 15.26 5.21
CA LEU A 82 0.25 16.19 5.79
C LEU A 82 0.85 17.05 6.92
N ASN A 83 2.10 16.79 7.30
CA ASN A 83 2.78 17.44 8.41
C ASN A 83 1.96 17.42 9.72
N ILE A 84 1.36 16.27 10.05
CA ILE A 84 0.49 16.09 11.22
C ILE A 84 1.11 15.22 12.29
N SER A 85 0.59 15.31 13.52
CA SER A 85 1.00 14.41 14.60
C SER A 85 0.45 12.99 14.40
N TRP A 86 1.12 12.00 15.00
CA TRP A 86 0.61 10.63 15.04
C TRP A 86 -0.76 10.52 15.71
N GLY A 87 -1.06 11.36 16.70
CA GLY A 87 -2.34 11.37 17.41
C GLY A 87 -3.50 11.73 16.48
N VAL A 88 -3.34 12.77 15.67
CA VAL A 88 -4.32 13.21 14.67
C VAL A 88 -4.55 12.12 13.63
N LEU A 89 -3.47 11.54 13.09
CA LEU A 89 -3.59 10.48 12.07
C LEU A 89 -4.30 9.24 12.61
N LYS A 90 -3.93 8.75 13.80
CA LYS A 90 -4.59 7.59 14.43
C LYS A 90 -6.07 7.86 14.69
N LYS A 91 -6.39 9.06 15.19
CA LYS A 91 -7.77 9.45 15.47
C LYS A 91 -8.61 9.55 14.20
N ALA A 92 -8.04 10.04 13.10
CA ALA A 92 -8.71 10.11 11.79
C ALA A 92 -8.98 8.72 11.20
N ILE A 93 -8.01 7.80 11.30
CA ILE A 93 -8.17 6.41 10.87
C ILE A 93 -9.31 5.72 11.64
N GLU A 94 -9.34 5.91 12.96
CA GLU A 94 -10.38 5.40 13.85
C GLU A 94 -11.76 5.92 13.46
N ILE A 95 -11.93 7.25 13.40
CA ILE A 95 -13.22 7.91 13.11
C ILE A 95 -13.69 7.60 11.69
N GLY A 96 -12.79 7.64 10.72
CA GLY A 96 -13.11 7.44 9.31
C GLY A 96 -13.25 5.96 8.91
N ASN A 97 -13.03 5.01 9.84
CA ASN A 97 -12.93 3.58 9.56
C ASN A 97 -12.06 3.30 8.31
N ILE A 98 -10.92 3.99 8.22
CA ILE A 98 -10.02 3.89 7.07
C ILE A 98 -9.18 2.64 7.30
N LYS A 99 -9.20 1.67 6.37
CA LYS A 99 -8.34 0.47 6.49
C LYS A 99 -6.92 0.82 6.04
N PRO A 100 -5.94 0.92 6.96
CA PRO A 100 -4.59 1.26 6.57
C PRO A 100 -3.83 0.02 6.10
N LEU A 101 -2.84 0.23 5.22
CA LEU A 101 -1.78 -0.75 5.01
C LEU A 101 -0.98 -0.91 6.31
N ARG A 102 -0.62 -2.14 6.69
CA ARG A 102 0.22 -2.37 7.87
C ARG A 102 1.64 -1.88 7.58
N HIS A 103 2.25 -1.21 8.56
CA HIS A 103 3.57 -0.59 8.40
C HIS A 103 4.69 -1.60 8.05
N SER A 104 4.64 -2.80 8.61
CA SER A 104 5.56 -3.92 8.31
C SER A 104 5.49 -4.42 6.86
N GLU A 105 4.52 -3.92 6.09
CA GLU A 105 4.20 -4.38 4.74
C GLU A 105 4.49 -3.33 3.68
N ASP A 106 4.88 -2.12 4.08
CA ASP A 106 5.20 -1.05 3.14
C ASP A 106 6.53 -1.32 2.42
N LEU A 107 6.42 -1.46 1.10
CA LEU A 107 7.54 -1.61 0.20
C LEU A 107 7.82 -0.35 -0.62
N ALA A 108 7.00 0.69 -0.57
CA ALA A 108 7.15 1.87 -1.42
C ALA A 108 8.51 2.57 -1.23
N GLY A 109 9.23 2.75 -2.33
CA GLY A 109 10.59 3.32 -2.36
C GLY A 109 11.70 2.30 -2.17
N LYS A 110 11.40 1.04 -1.83
CA LYS A 110 12.41 -0.02 -1.71
C LYS A 110 12.80 -0.60 -3.07
N THR A 111 14.01 -1.14 -3.14
CA THR A 111 14.54 -1.80 -4.33
C THR A 111 14.72 -3.30 -4.10
N PHE A 112 14.33 -4.11 -5.08
CA PHE A 112 14.47 -5.58 -5.07
C PHE A 112 15.08 -6.04 -6.40
N GLY A 113 16.40 -6.30 -6.39
CA GLY A 113 17.14 -6.45 -7.65
C GLY A 113 17.05 -5.19 -8.49
N LEU A 114 16.58 -5.31 -9.73
CA LEU A 114 16.28 -4.20 -10.65
C LEU A 114 14.88 -3.62 -10.46
N TRP A 115 14.04 -4.12 -9.55
CA TRP A 115 12.75 -3.50 -9.28
C TRP A 115 12.90 -2.33 -8.31
N THR A 116 12.34 -1.18 -8.68
CA THR A 116 12.06 -0.07 -7.75
C THR A 116 10.58 -0.04 -7.47
N VAL A 117 10.19 -0.19 -6.21
CA VAL A 117 8.77 -0.19 -5.81
C VAL A 117 8.26 1.25 -5.76
N LEU A 118 7.22 1.56 -6.53
CA LEU A 118 6.66 2.90 -6.62
C LEU A 118 5.59 3.13 -5.57
N LYS A 119 4.53 2.32 -5.62
CA LYS A 119 3.35 2.43 -4.76
C LYS A 119 2.63 1.11 -4.62
N PHE A 120 1.75 1.03 -3.62
CA PHE A 120 0.81 -0.07 -3.50
C PHE A 120 -0.12 -0.10 -4.72
N HIS A 121 -0.33 -1.28 -5.30
CA HIS A 121 -1.21 -1.47 -6.46
C HIS A 121 -2.58 -1.99 -6.04
N GLY A 122 -2.64 -2.90 -5.08
CA GLY A 122 -3.88 -3.52 -4.64
C GLY A 122 -3.65 -4.89 -4.02
N CYS A 123 -4.75 -5.60 -3.76
CA CYS A 123 -4.71 -7.02 -3.46
C CYS A 123 -4.99 -7.82 -4.74
N THR A 124 -4.48 -9.05 -4.81
CA THR A 124 -4.90 -9.99 -5.85
C THR A 124 -6.42 -10.20 -5.84
N PRO A 125 -7.04 -10.58 -6.97
CA PRO A 125 -8.50 -10.74 -7.07
C PRO A 125 -9.12 -11.68 -6.02
N TYR A 126 -8.34 -12.64 -5.52
CA TYR A 126 -8.75 -13.62 -4.51
C TYR A 126 -8.35 -13.21 -3.08
N GLY A 127 -7.96 -11.94 -2.87
CA GLY A 127 -7.76 -11.34 -1.54
C GLY A 127 -6.53 -11.82 -0.76
N GLY A 128 -5.67 -12.66 -1.35
CA GLY A 128 -4.61 -13.36 -0.62
C GLY A 128 -3.26 -12.64 -0.55
N GLU A 129 -2.91 -11.79 -1.53
CA GLU A 129 -1.58 -11.18 -1.57
C GLU A 129 -1.60 -9.71 -2.03
N TYR A 130 -0.75 -8.91 -1.40
CA TYR A 130 -0.51 -7.53 -1.80
C TYR A 130 0.34 -7.45 -3.06
N GLU A 131 -0.09 -6.67 -4.03
CA GLU A 131 0.66 -6.32 -5.23
C GLU A 131 1.17 -4.88 -5.13
N TRP A 132 2.39 -4.70 -5.61
CA TRP A 132 3.10 -3.44 -5.61
C TRP A 132 3.47 -3.06 -7.04
N LEU A 133 3.16 -1.83 -7.43
CA LEU A 133 3.58 -1.32 -8.73
C LEU A 133 5.08 -1.06 -8.68
N CYS A 134 5.83 -1.78 -9.51
CA CYS A 134 7.28 -1.71 -9.55
C CYS A 134 7.75 -1.25 -10.93
N ARG A 135 8.81 -0.45 -10.96
CA ARG A 135 9.50 -0.02 -12.18
C ARG A 135 10.82 -0.78 -12.34
N CYS A 136 11.06 -1.35 -13.51
CA CYS A 136 12.29 -2.05 -13.82
C CYS A 136 13.39 -1.05 -14.14
N GLY A 137 14.49 -1.04 -13.39
CA GLY A 137 15.65 -0.19 -13.67
C GLY A 137 16.36 -0.51 -14.98
N GLY A 138 16.24 -1.74 -15.50
CA GLY A 138 16.91 -2.16 -16.74
C GLY A 138 16.21 -1.74 -18.03
N CYS A 139 14.88 -1.52 -18.01
CA CYS A 139 14.13 -1.17 -19.22
C CYS A 139 12.98 -0.17 -19.00
N GLY A 140 12.80 0.33 -17.78
CA GLY A 140 11.73 1.27 -17.42
C GLY A 140 10.32 0.68 -17.31
N GLU A 141 10.12 -0.61 -17.59
CA GLU A 141 8.78 -1.22 -17.59
C GLU A 141 8.18 -1.22 -16.19
N GLU A 142 6.93 -0.75 -16.07
CA GLU A 142 6.16 -0.78 -14.83
C GLU A 142 5.21 -1.98 -14.81
N LYS A 143 5.23 -2.77 -13.74
CA LYS A 143 4.29 -3.88 -13.53
C LYS A 143 3.90 -4.07 -12.07
N PRO A 144 2.67 -4.54 -11.81
CA PRO A 144 2.31 -5.06 -10.51
C PRO A 144 3.11 -6.33 -10.23
N VAL A 145 3.78 -6.36 -9.08
CA VAL A 145 4.55 -7.50 -8.59
C VAL A 145 4.08 -7.85 -7.19
N ARG A 146 3.80 -9.13 -6.95
CA ARG A 146 3.42 -9.63 -5.62
C ARG A 146 4.50 -9.35 -4.60
N ARG A 147 4.09 -8.87 -3.42
CA ARG A 147 4.97 -8.61 -2.28
C ARG A 147 5.81 -9.83 -1.95
N ALA A 148 5.20 -11.01 -1.86
CA ALA A 148 5.90 -12.25 -1.52
C ALA A 148 7.02 -12.55 -2.51
N ASN A 149 6.82 -12.25 -3.80
CA ASN A 149 7.85 -12.45 -4.82
C ASN A 149 9.01 -11.45 -4.70
N LEU A 150 8.72 -10.21 -4.30
CA LEU A 150 9.76 -9.21 -4.05
C LEU A 150 10.59 -9.59 -2.81
N THR A 151 9.93 -9.85 -1.68
CA THR A 151 10.61 -10.10 -0.40
C THR A 151 11.34 -11.43 -0.36
N ARG A 152 10.84 -12.46 -1.06
CA ARG A 152 11.52 -13.77 -1.17
C ARG A 152 12.57 -13.81 -2.29
N GLY A 153 12.75 -12.72 -3.04
CA GLY A 153 13.71 -12.67 -4.16
C GLY A 153 13.31 -13.50 -5.39
N LEU A 154 12.05 -13.94 -5.51
CA LEU A 154 11.54 -14.69 -6.66
C LEU A 154 11.35 -13.80 -7.90
N SER A 155 11.20 -12.49 -7.70
CA SER A 155 11.13 -11.49 -8.77
C SER A 155 12.16 -10.39 -8.52
N THR A 156 13.19 -10.36 -9.35
CA THR A 156 14.30 -9.39 -9.24
C THR A 156 14.38 -8.45 -10.43
N ARG A 157 13.61 -8.66 -11.50
CA ARG A 157 13.57 -7.80 -12.70
C ARG A 157 12.35 -8.13 -13.55
N CYS A 158 12.04 -7.31 -14.56
CA CYS A 158 10.96 -7.60 -15.49
C CYS A 158 11.24 -8.86 -16.33
N LYS A 159 10.18 -9.51 -16.81
CA LYS A 159 10.27 -10.74 -17.63
C LYS A 159 11.17 -10.54 -18.86
N LYS A 160 11.12 -9.35 -19.49
CA LYS A 160 11.95 -9.02 -20.67
C LYS A 160 13.44 -8.99 -20.33
N CYS A 161 13.83 -8.29 -19.25
CA CYS A 161 15.22 -8.25 -18.79
C CYS A 161 15.70 -9.61 -18.27
N ALA A 162 14.81 -10.38 -17.62
CA ALA A 162 15.12 -11.75 -17.21
C ALA A 162 15.39 -12.66 -18.42
N ALA A 163 14.59 -12.56 -19.48
CA ALA A 163 14.80 -13.32 -20.70
C ALA A 163 16.13 -12.98 -21.39
N LYS A 164 16.49 -11.69 -21.46
CA LYS A 164 17.79 -11.26 -22.00
C LYS A 164 18.98 -11.82 -21.21
N ALA A 165 18.86 -11.91 -19.88
CA ALA A 165 19.95 -12.34 -19.00
C ALA A 165 20.16 -13.86 -18.95
N ARG A 166 19.16 -14.68 -19.32
CA ARG A 166 19.25 -16.15 -19.25
C ARG A 166 20.12 -16.79 -20.34
N GLY A 167 20.61 -16.00 -21.30
CA GLY A 167 21.16 -16.55 -22.54
C GLY A 167 20.04 -17.18 -23.37
N GLY A 168 20.18 -17.22 -24.70
CA GLY A 168 19.23 -17.98 -25.51
C GLY A 168 19.45 -19.49 -25.33
N THR A 169 18.48 -20.30 -25.75
CA THR A 169 18.64 -21.75 -25.85
C THR A 169 19.87 -22.07 -26.70
N LYS A 170 20.87 -22.75 -26.14
CA LYS A 170 22.06 -23.15 -26.88
C LYS A 170 21.69 -24.22 -27.89
N VAL A 171 22.35 -24.18 -29.05
CA VAL A 171 22.08 -25.13 -30.13
C VAL A 171 23.36 -25.55 -30.82
N ARG A 172 23.38 -26.80 -31.27
CA ARG A 172 24.51 -27.45 -31.92
C ARG A 172 24.10 -27.91 -33.31
N ARG A 173 25.02 -27.80 -34.28
CA ARG A 173 24.93 -28.55 -35.54
C ARG A 173 25.45 -29.96 -35.30
N VAL A 174 24.61 -30.96 -35.54
CA VAL A 174 24.95 -32.36 -35.28
C VAL A 174 26.09 -32.82 -36.20
N ASP A 175 26.06 -32.38 -37.47
CA ASP A 175 26.99 -32.88 -38.48
C ASP A 175 28.40 -32.27 -38.35
N THR A 176 28.50 -30.99 -37.93
CA THR A 176 29.78 -30.29 -37.82
C THR A 176 30.29 -30.15 -36.38
N GLY A 177 29.44 -30.41 -35.38
CA GLY A 177 29.74 -30.17 -33.97
C GLY A 177 29.77 -28.68 -33.59
N GLU A 178 29.45 -27.76 -34.50
CA GLU A 178 29.50 -26.32 -34.25
C GLU A 178 28.43 -25.91 -33.21
N GLU A 179 28.87 -25.25 -32.14
CA GLU A 179 28.03 -24.85 -31.01
C GLU A 179 27.71 -23.35 -31.02
N PHE A 180 26.47 -23.03 -30.68
CA PHE A 180 25.99 -21.66 -30.63
C PHE A 180 25.42 -21.33 -29.25
N VAL A 181 25.79 -20.16 -28.75
CA VAL A 181 25.33 -19.62 -27.45
C VAL A 181 23.82 -19.28 -27.43
N SER A 182 23.14 -19.29 -28.58
CA SER A 182 21.69 -19.15 -28.69
C SER A 182 21.16 -19.56 -30.07
N ILE A 183 19.88 -19.96 -30.16
CA ILE A 183 19.14 -20.10 -31.44
C ILE A 183 19.25 -18.83 -32.29
N GLU A 184 19.23 -17.65 -31.66
CA GLU A 184 19.32 -16.37 -32.36
C GLU A 184 20.68 -16.21 -33.07
N ALA A 185 21.77 -16.58 -32.40
CA ALA A 185 23.11 -16.54 -32.97
C ALA A 185 23.26 -17.54 -34.12
N ALA A 186 22.75 -18.76 -33.93
CA ALA A 186 22.72 -19.78 -34.97
C ALA A 186 21.92 -19.33 -36.20
N ALA A 187 20.71 -18.83 -36.00
CA ALA A 187 19.82 -18.38 -37.07
C ALA A 187 20.43 -17.23 -37.89
N ARG A 188 21.10 -16.29 -37.22
CA ARG A 188 21.83 -15.19 -37.88
C ARG A 188 22.98 -15.71 -38.75
N GLN A 189 23.76 -16.67 -38.25
CA GLN A 189 24.88 -17.27 -38.99
C GLN A 189 24.42 -17.94 -40.29
N VAL A 190 23.30 -18.66 -40.26
CA VAL A 190 22.76 -19.34 -41.46
C VAL A 190 21.83 -18.48 -42.31
N GLY A 191 21.57 -17.23 -41.90
CA GLY A 191 20.70 -16.32 -42.66
C GLY A 191 19.21 -16.70 -42.67
N ILE A 192 18.71 -17.33 -41.60
CA ILE A 192 17.27 -17.67 -41.45
C ILE A 192 16.66 -17.02 -40.22
N SER A 193 15.32 -16.98 -40.16
CA SER A 193 14.64 -16.47 -38.95
C SER A 193 14.81 -17.42 -37.76
N ARG A 194 14.93 -16.86 -36.55
CA ARG A 194 14.93 -17.61 -35.28
C ARG A 194 13.75 -18.58 -35.19
N ALA A 195 12.56 -18.15 -35.61
CA ALA A 195 11.36 -18.96 -35.57
C ALA A 195 11.43 -20.16 -36.54
N THR A 196 12.02 -19.98 -37.72
CA THR A 196 12.23 -21.06 -38.69
C THR A 196 13.19 -22.12 -38.14
N LEU A 197 14.32 -21.68 -37.58
CA LEU A 197 15.31 -22.59 -36.99
C LEU A 197 14.69 -23.38 -35.83
N TYR A 198 14.03 -22.69 -34.90
CA TYR A 198 13.38 -23.33 -33.74
C TYR A 198 12.34 -24.39 -34.16
N ARG A 199 11.46 -24.06 -35.12
CA ARG A 199 10.43 -24.98 -35.59
C ARG A 199 11.04 -26.25 -36.19
N ARG A 200 12.10 -26.10 -36.99
CA ARG A 200 12.78 -27.25 -37.62
C ARG A 200 13.47 -28.15 -36.60
N ILE A 201 14.08 -27.57 -35.57
CA ILE A 201 14.64 -28.32 -34.44
C ILE A 201 13.54 -29.13 -33.73
N CYS A 202 12.39 -28.50 -33.42
CA CYS A 202 11.27 -29.20 -32.79
C CYS A 202 10.68 -30.32 -33.66
N ASP A 203 10.60 -30.09 -34.98
CA ASP A 203 10.12 -31.08 -35.95
C ASP A 203 11.16 -32.19 -36.24
N GLY A 204 12.38 -32.08 -35.71
CA GLY A 204 13.49 -32.99 -36.01
C GLY A 204 13.96 -32.95 -37.47
N LYS A 205 13.65 -31.86 -38.19
CA LYS A 205 13.94 -31.71 -39.63
C LYS A 205 15.27 -30.99 -39.85
N THR A 206 15.92 -31.32 -40.96
CA THR A 206 17.11 -30.60 -41.42
C THR A 206 16.76 -29.19 -41.91
N ILE A 207 17.73 -28.28 -41.77
CA ILE A 207 17.66 -26.90 -42.25
C ILE A 207 19.06 -26.45 -42.66
N VAL A 208 19.17 -25.88 -43.87
CA VAL A 208 20.47 -25.58 -44.53
C VAL A 208 21.36 -26.83 -44.65
N GLY A 209 20.75 -27.97 -45.00
CA GLY A 209 21.47 -29.22 -45.21
C GLY A 209 21.99 -29.92 -43.96
N THR A 210 21.75 -29.38 -42.76
CA THR A 210 22.26 -29.97 -41.51
C THR A 210 21.17 -30.19 -40.47
N ARG A 211 21.38 -31.16 -39.57
CA ARG A 211 20.53 -31.41 -38.40
C ARG A 211 20.99 -30.57 -37.22
N TRP A 212 20.03 -30.09 -36.44
CA TRP A 212 20.26 -29.21 -35.29
C TRP A 212 19.62 -29.79 -34.03
N GLU A 213 20.25 -29.56 -32.89
CA GLU A 213 19.72 -29.96 -31.59
C GLU A 213 19.99 -28.92 -30.50
N VAL A 214 19.15 -28.95 -29.46
CA VAL A 214 19.31 -28.14 -28.25
C VAL A 214 20.16 -28.91 -27.26
N PHE A 215 21.05 -28.21 -26.53
CA PHE A 215 21.84 -28.76 -25.44
C PHE A 215 22.01 -27.76 -24.29
#